data_AF-A0A4Y9RKC2-F1
#
_entry.id   AF-A0A4Y9RKC2-F1
#
_cell.length_a   1.000
_cell.length_b   1.000
_cell.length_c   1.000
_cell.angle_alpha   90.00
_cell.angle_beta   90.00
_cell.angle_gamma   90.00
#
_symmetry.space_group_name_H-M   'P 1'
#
loop_
_entity.id
_entity.type
_entity.pdbx_description
1 polymer ?
#
loop_
_entity_poly.entity_id
_entity_poly.type
_entity_poly.pdbx_seq_one_letter_code
_entity_poly.pdbx_strand_id
1 'polypeptide(L)' 'MASDVILETRNLTKGFKGFIAVNDVNLKVKRGSIHALI' A
#
# COMPACT_ATOMS: atom_id res chain seq x y z
N MET A 1 -4.88 -15.11 -16.80
CA MET A 1 -4.68 -15.56 -15.41
C MET A 1 -5.07 -14.42 -14.50
N ALA A 2 -5.93 -14.66 -13.50
CA ALA A 2 -6.29 -13.60 -12.54
C ALA A 2 -5.02 -13.19 -11.77
N SER A 3 -4.79 -11.89 -11.62
CA SER A 3 -3.68 -11.36 -10.81
C SER A 3 -3.76 -11.89 -9.38
N ASP A 4 -2.64 -12.39 -8.86
CA ASP A 4 -2.53 -12.93 -7.50
C ASP A 4 -2.46 -11.82 -6.42
N VAL A 5 -2.45 -10.55 -6.85
CA VAL A 5 -2.49 -9.35 -6.01
C VAL A 5 -3.94 -8.99 -5.70
N ILE A 6 -4.27 -8.89 -4.41
CA ILE A 6 -5.61 -8.58 -3.91
C ILE A 6 -5.76 -7.13 -3.41
N LEU A 7 -4.65 -6.44 -3.15
CA LEU A 7 -4.59 -5.02 -2.82
C LEU A 7 -3.33 -4.44 -3.44
N GLU A 8 -3.45 -3.28 -4.09
CA GLU A 8 -2.32 -2.55 -4.63
C GLU A 8 -2.44 -1.06 -4.30
N THR A 9 -1.33 -0.46 -3.86
CA THR A 9 -1.15 1.00 -3.85
C THR A 9 -0.06 1.36 -4.85
N ARG A 10 -0.27 2.46 -5.59
CA ARG A 10 0.74 3.03 -6.48
C ARG A 10 0.96 4.47 -6.10
N ASN A 11 2.19 4.82 -5.75
CA ASN A 11 2.61 6.15 -5.35
C ASN A 11 1.68 6.78 -4.31
N LEU A 12 1.25 5.99 -3.32
CA LEU A 12 0.29 6.45 -2.31
C LEU A 12 0.96 7.50 -1.43
N THR A 13 0.45 8.72 -1.50
CA THR A 13 0.85 9.82 -0.63
C THR A 13 -0.34 10.33 0.16
N LYS A 14 -0.20 10.41 1.48
CA LYS A 14 -1.20 10.95 2.39
C LYS A 14 -0.56 12.01 3.28
N GLY A 15 -0.97 13.26 3.08
CA GLY A 15 -0.60 14.38 3.91
C GLY A 15 -1.70 14.80 4.87
N PHE A 16 -1.29 15.39 5.99
CA PHE A 16 -2.12 16.13 6.93
C PHE A 16 -1.52 17.53 7.11
N LYS A 17 -2.26 18.46 7.72
CA LYS A 17 -1.83 19.87 7.85
C LYS A 17 -0.41 19.96 8.44
N GLY A 18 0.57 20.28 7.59
CA GLY A 18 1.97 20.48 7.95
C GLY A 18 2.90 19.27 7.81
N PHE A 19 2.43 18.07 7.46
CA PHE A 19 3.31 16.90 7.28
C PHE A 19 2.75 15.82 6.35
N ILE A 20 3.65 14.98 5.84
CA ILE A 20 3.31 13.81 5.02
C ILE A 20 3.36 12.57 5.93
N ALA A 21 2.22 11.90 6.12
CA ALA A 21 2.12 10.67 6.91
C ALA A 21 2.43 9.41 6.11
N VAL A 22 2.14 9.43 4.80
CA VAL A 22 2.48 8.36 3.87
C VAL A 22 3.11 9.02 2.67
N ASN A 23 4.32 8.62 2.28
CA ASN A 23 5.06 9.26 1.19
C ASN A 23 5.45 8.23 0.13
N ASP A 24 4.86 8.34 -1.06
CA ASP A 24 5.17 7.53 -2.23
C ASP A 24 5.18 5.99 -1.99
N VAL A 25 4.17 5.49 -1.27
CA VAL A 25 4.11 4.07 -0.90
C VAL A 25 3.54 3.22 -2.02
N ASN A 26 4.34 2.24 -2.44
CA ASN A 26 3.99 1.22 -3.41
C ASN A 26 3.89 -0.13 -2.69
N LEU A 27 2.68 -0.66 -2.53
CA LEU A 27 2.40 -1.90 -1.80
C LEU A 27 1.59 -2.86 -2.67
N LYS A 28 1.91 -4.15 -2.62
CA LYS A 28 1.09 -5.22 -3.21
C LYS A 28 0.87 -6.31 -2.16
N VAL A 29 -0.37 -6.66 -1.91
CA VAL A 29 -0.74 -7.77 -1.02
C VAL A 29 -1.14 -8.96 -1.88
N LYS A 30 -0.49 -10.10 -1.66
CA LYS A 30 -0.81 -11.36 -2.35
C LYS A 30 -1.99 -12.06 -1.68
N ARG A 31 -2.83 -12.74 -2.46
CA ARG A 31 -3.88 -13.62 -1.93
C ARG A 31 -3.30 -14.64 -0.94
N GLY A 32 -3.98 -14.82 0.20
CA GLY A 32 -3.61 -15.82 1.21
C GLY A 32 -2.39 -15.46 2.07
N SER A 33 -1.86 -14.24 1.95
CA SER A 33 -0.75 -13.75 2.77
C SER A 33 -1.21 -12.88 3.92
N ILE A 34 -0.48 -12.91 5.04
CA ILE A 34 -0.68 -12.03 6.20
C ILE A 34 0.51 -11.08 6.26
N HIS A 35 0.25 -9.79 6.15
CA HIS A 35 1.26 -8.73 6.23
C HIS A 35 0.98 -7.88 7.47
N ALA A 36 1.96 -7.74 8.35
CA ALA A 36 1.95 -6.72 9.38
C ALA A 36 2.58 -5.45 8.80
N LEU A 37 1.86 -4.33 8.84
CA LEU A 37 2.42 -3.00 8.61
C LEU A 37 2.71 -2.37 9.98
N ILE A 38 3.94 -1.90 10.18
CA ILE A 38 4.40 -1.19 11.39
C ILE A 38 4.85 0.19 10.97
#